data_AF-A0A2E1Z8U4-F1
#
_entry.id   AF-A0A2E1Z8U4-F1
#
_cell.length_a   1.000
_cell.length_b   1.000
_cell.length_c   1.000
_cell.angle_alpha   90.00
_cell.angle_beta   90.00
_cell.angle_gamma   90.00
#
_symmetry.space_group_name_H-M   'P 1'
#
loop_
_entity.id
_entity.type
_entity.pdbx_description
1 polymer ?
#
loop_
_entity_poly.entity_id
_entity_poly.type
_entity_poly.pdbx_seq_one_letter_code
_entity_poly.pdbx_strand_id
1 'polypeptide(L)'
;MTLFSISEVHLLEWNELGRSCLALVLALSLGSCSSRAAMEVDLAGQETERVAAEQEVARIAQEQERARALELDRQREAQVIERARLQAERDRQVIEARNEEEQRRQEEAERREQARLAEIEAAEAEEIERRVKLARISSLEQQITMIQAEASRDEVASAILQEAILVAEELLQILIAEQSKYENTDANGNTVNPLSKDLIAELEARKNELVRQSQSQ
;
A
#
# COMPACT_ATOMS: atom_id res chain seq x y z
N MET A 1 155.73 66.90 3.97
CA MET A 1 155.84 65.60 3.28
C MET A 1 154.62 65.49 2.37
N THR A 2 154.68 65.41 1.02
CA THR A 2 155.43 64.53 0.08
C THR A 2 154.83 63.13 -0.05
N LEU A 3 154.43 62.58 -1.22
CA LEU A 3 154.41 63.05 -2.64
C LEU A 3 153.39 62.20 -3.47
N PHE A 4 152.69 62.82 -4.44
CA PHE A 4 152.28 62.31 -5.80
C PHE A 4 151.35 61.07 -5.97
N SER A 5 150.75 60.76 -7.14
CA SER A 5 150.09 61.52 -8.26
C SER A 5 149.64 60.56 -9.42
N ILE A 6 148.73 60.97 -10.34
CA ILE A 6 148.57 60.46 -11.76
C ILE A 6 148.03 58.99 -11.93
N SER A 7 147.42 58.47 -13.02
CA SER A 7 146.71 58.91 -14.28
C SER A 7 146.30 57.62 -15.10
N GLU A 8 145.47 57.54 -16.17
CA GLU A 8 144.15 58.12 -16.57
C GLU A 8 143.65 57.52 -17.95
N VAL A 9 142.35 57.67 -18.30
CA VAL A 9 141.65 57.49 -19.63
C VAL A 9 141.58 56.13 -20.40
N HIS A 10 140.48 55.97 -21.18
CA HIS A 10 140.23 55.14 -22.40
C HIS A 10 139.91 53.62 -22.31
N LEU A 11 139.08 53.02 -23.19
CA LEU A 11 137.84 53.44 -23.92
C LEU A 11 137.13 52.21 -24.59
N LEU A 12 135.79 52.24 -24.65
CA LEU A 12 134.88 51.59 -25.65
C LEU A 12 134.69 50.04 -25.77
N GLU A 13 133.47 49.73 -26.28
CA GLU A 13 133.02 48.54 -27.04
C GLU A 13 132.45 47.28 -26.32
N TRP A 14 131.61 46.52 -27.06
CA TRP A 14 130.88 45.25 -26.77
C TRP A 14 129.57 45.34 -25.95
N ASN A 15 128.42 45.44 -26.65
CA ASN A 15 127.06 45.55 -26.05
C ASN A 15 125.98 44.63 -26.67
N GLU A 16 126.34 43.60 -27.45
CA GLU A 16 125.38 42.78 -28.22
C GLU A 16 124.93 41.49 -27.51
N LEU A 17 125.79 40.83 -26.72
CA LEU A 17 125.51 39.47 -26.21
C LEU A 17 124.38 39.39 -25.15
N GLY A 18 124.10 40.46 -24.42
CA GLY A 18 123.23 40.42 -23.23
C GLY A 18 121.74 40.18 -23.52
N ARG A 19 121.25 40.57 -24.71
CA ARG A 19 119.80 40.55 -25.02
C ARG A 19 119.28 39.14 -25.34
N SER A 20 120.09 38.30 -25.97
CA SER A 20 119.66 36.97 -26.43
C SER A 20 119.39 36.00 -25.28
N CYS A 21 120.21 36.03 -24.22
CA CYS A 21 120.03 35.16 -23.06
C CYS A 21 118.76 35.48 -22.26
N LEU A 22 118.39 36.77 -22.16
CA LEU A 22 117.24 37.22 -21.37
C LEU A 22 115.91 36.85 -22.04
N ALA A 23 115.84 36.88 -23.37
CA ALA A 23 114.68 36.42 -24.14
C ALA A 23 114.41 34.91 -23.97
N LEU A 24 115.46 34.07 -23.91
CA LEU A 24 115.31 32.62 -23.77
C LEU A 24 114.70 32.22 -22.41
N VAL A 25 115.10 32.88 -21.33
CA VAL A 25 114.59 32.60 -19.98
C VAL A 25 113.12 33.01 -19.83
N LEU A 26 112.71 34.12 -20.47
CA LEU A 26 111.32 34.60 -20.46
C LEU A 26 110.35 33.69 -21.25
N ALA A 27 110.83 32.99 -22.28
CA ALA A 27 110.01 32.02 -23.02
C ALA A 27 109.71 30.74 -22.22
N LEU A 28 110.65 30.32 -21.36
CA LEU A 28 110.56 29.05 -20.62
C LEU A 28 109.58 29.09 -19.44
N SER A 29 109.33 30.26 -18.83
CA SER A 29 108.38 30.39 -17.71
C SER A 29 106.91 30.32 -18.14
N LEU A 30 106.58 30.83 -19.34
CA LEU A 30 105.21 30.86 -19.87
C LEU A 30 104.65 29.47 -20.18
N GLY A 31 105.50 28.49 -20.52
CA GLY A 31 105.08 27.12 -20.82
C GLY A 31 104.57 26.30 -19.64
N SER A 32 104.79 26.75 -18.40
CA SER A 32 104.47 25.97 -17.19
C SER A 32 103.02 26.15 -16.70
N CYS A 33 102.32 27.20 -17.14
CA CYS A 33 100.97 27.51 -16.65
C CYS A 33 99.83 26.82 -17.42
N SER A 34 100.02 26.48 -18.69
CA SER A 34 98.98 25.85 -19.53
C SER A 34 98.58 24.45 -19.03
N SER A 35 99.54 23.68 -18.51
CA SER A 35 99.29 22.31 -18.03
C SER A 35 98.43 22.25 -16.75
N ARG A 36 98.45 23.30 -15.90
CA ARG A 36 97.58 23.37 -14.72
C ARG A 36 96.16 23.78 -15.08
N ALA A 37 96.02 24.82 -15.92
CA ALA A 37 94.72 25.29 -16.38
C ALA A 37 93.91 24.19 -17.11
N ALA A 38 94.56 23.35 -17.92
CA ALA A 38 93.90 22.21 -18.55
C ALA A 38 93.36 21.20 -17.54
N MET A 39 94.16 20.83 -16.53
CA MET A 39 93.77 19.84 -15.53
C MET A 39 92.67 20.34 -14.57
N GLU A 40 92.65 21.64 -14.25
CA GLU A 40 91.55 22.26 -13.50
C GLU A 40 90.26 22.37 -14.32
N VAL A 41 90.36 22.60 -15.64
CA VAL A 41 89.19 22.61 -16.55
C VAL A 41 88.60 21.21 -16.72
N ASP A 42 89.42 20.17 -16.89
CA ASP A 42 88.93 18.79 -16.98
C ASP A 42 88.28 18.32 -15.67
N LEU A 43 88.85 18.69 -14.51
CA LEU A 43 88.27 18.36 -13.20
C LEU A 43 86.94 19.09 -12.97
N ALA A 44 86.89 20.39 -13.28
CA ALA A 44 85.66 21.19 -13.18
C ALA A 44 84.57 20.73 -14.17
N GLY A 45 84.96 20.26 -15.36
CA GLY A 45 84.06 19.61 -16.31
C GLY A 45 83.45 18.34 -15.71
N GLN A 46 84.29 17.46 -15.17
CA GLN A 46 83.82 16.20 -14.57
C GLN A 46 82.98 16.42 -13.28
N GLU A 47 83.24 17.47 -12.50
CA GLU A 47 82.37 17.85 -11.37
C GLU A 47 81.06 18.48 -11.82
N THR A 48 81.03 19.31 -12.87
CA THR A 48 79.77 19.85 -13.41
C THR A 48 78.91 18.76 -14.09
N GLU A 49 79.51 17.77 -14.75
CA GLU A 49 78.79 16.58 -15.23
C GLU A 49 78.18 15.75 -14.09
N ARG A 50 78.90 15.57 -12.97
CA ARG A 50 78.38 14.87 -11.78
C ARG A 50 77.24 15.63 -11.11
N VAL A 51 77.40 16.94 -10.90
CA VAL A 51 76.33 17.78 -10.32
C VAL A 51 75.11 17.83 -11.25
N ALA A 52 75.29 17.84 -12.57
CA ALA A 52 74.18 17.73 -13.53
C ALA A 52 73.48 16.36 -13.44
N ALA A 53 74.24 15.26 -13.37
CA ALA A 53 73.67 13.92 -13.20
C ALA A 53 72.90 13.77 -11.88
N GLU A 54 73.44 14.31 -10.78
CA GLU A 54 72.76 14.34 -9.47
C GLU A 54 71.48 15.20 -9.50
N GLN A 55 71.50 16.34 -10.20
CA GLN A 55 70.30 17.16 -10.40
C GLN A 55 69.22 16.46 -11.24
N GLU A 56 69.58 15.74 -12.31
CA GLU A 56 68.59 14.99 -13.10
C GLU A 56 68.05 13.77 -12.34
N VAL A 57 68.88 13.06 -11.56
CA VAL A 57 68.39 12.01 -10.64
C VAL A 57 67.43 12.59 -9.59
N ALA A 58 67.73 13.76 -9.03
CA ALA A 58 66.85 14.45 -8.08
C ALA A 58 65.53 14.93 -8.73
N ARG A 59 65.56 15.39 -9.99
CA ARG A 59 64.36 15.72 -10.78
C ARG A 59 63.49 14.50 -11.01
N ILE A 60 64.06 13.40 -11.51
CA ILE A 60 63.34 12.14 -11.78
C ILE A 60 62.73 11.59 -10.48
N ALA A 61 63.43 11.67 -9.35
CA ALA A 61 62.89 11.30 -8.04
C ALA A 61 61.68 12.18 -7.65
N GLN A 62 61.80 13.50 -7.76
CA GLN A 62 60.71 14.44 -7.47
C GLN A 62 59.49 14.25 -8.39
N GLU A 63 59.70 13.90 -9.67
CA GLU A 63 58.62 13.60 -10.60
C GLU A 63 57.93 12.27 -10.29
N GLN A 64 58.68 11.24 -9.88
CA GLN A 64 58.09 9.99 -9.39
C GLN A 64 57.27 10.19 -8.10
N GLU A 65 57.72 11.03 -7.17
CA GLU A 65 56.94 11.35 -5.97
C GLU A 65 55.64 12.10 -6.32
N ARG A 66 55.69 13.07 -7.23
CA ARG A 66 54.48 13.76 -7.75
C ARG A 66 53.52 12.81 -8.45
N ALA A 67 54.03 11.87 -9.25
CA ALA A 67 53.22 10.85 -9.93
C ALA A 67 52.51 9.93 -8.91
N ARG A 68 53.24 9.42 -7.91
CA ARG A 68 52.68 8.57 -6.84
C ARG A 68 51.65 9.32 -5.98
N ALA A 69 51.86 10.60 -5.71
CA ALA A 69 50.88 11.44 -5.01
C ALA A 69 49.59 11.59 -5.83
N LEU A 70 49.69 11.91 -7.12
CA LEU A 70 48.54 11.98 -8.03
C LEU A 70 47.80 10.65 -8.16
N GLU A 71 48.49 9.51 -8.14
CA GLU A 71 47.87 8.18 -8.15
C GLU A 71 47.13 7.86 -6.84
N LEU A 72 47.73 8.20 -5.69
CA LEU A 72 47.08 8.06 -4.38
C LEU A 72 45.83 8.94 -4.25
N ASP A 73 45.85 10.17 -4.76
CA ASP A 73 44.69 11.06 -4.72
C ASP A 73 43.58 10.62 -5.67
N ARG A 74 43.90 10.16 -6.90
CA ARG A 74 42.90 9.50 -7.77
C ARG A 74 42.28 8.26 -7.11
N GLN A 75 43.06 7.46 -6.38
CA GLN A 75 42.53 6.31 -5.63
C GLN A 75 41.61 6.73 -4.48
N ARG A 76 41.93 7.82 -3.78
CA ARG A 76 41.07 8.39 -2.72
C ARG A 76 39.77 8.93 -3.30
N GLU A 77 39.82 9.70 -4.39
CA GLU A 77 38.64 10.19 -5.10
C GLU A 77 37.74 9.05 -5.58
N ALA A 78 38.32 8.02 -6.19
CA ALA A 78 37.58 6.83 -6.62
C ALA A 78 36.88 6.11 -5.44
N GLN A 79 37.55 5.96 -4.29
CA GLN A 79 36.94 5.38 -3.08
C GLN A 79 35.84 6.27 -2.48
N VAL A 80 35.94 7.60 -2.55
CA VAL A 80 34.88 8.51 -2.10
C VAL A 80 33.65 8.40 -3.02
N ILE A 81 33.86 8.36 -4.33
CA ILE A 81 32.78 8.21 -5.33
C ILE A 81 32.09 6.84 -5.20
N GLU A 82 32.85 5.76 -4.97
CA GLU A 82 32.31 4.42 -4.77
C GLU A 82 31.45 4.32 -3.50
N ARG A 83 31.94 4.85 -2.37
CA ARG A 83 31.18 4.92 -1.12
C ARG A 83 29.92 5.76 -1.25
N ALA A 84 29.98 6.89 -1.95
CA ALA A 84 28.82 7.75 -2.20
C ALA A 84 27.75 7.04 -3.04
N ARG A 85 28.14 6.21 -4.02
CA ARG A 85 27.20 5.36 -4.78
C ARG A 85 26.57 4.29 -3.89
N LEU A 86 27.36 3.56 -3.12
CA LEU A 86 26.84 2.54 -2.18
C LEU A 86 25.91 3.13 -1.11
N GLN A 87 26.14 4.37 -0.67
CA GLN A 87 25.22 5.09 0.21
C GLN A 87 23.92 5.44 -0.52
N ALA A 88 23.99 6.07 -1.70
CA ALA A 88 22.81 6.43 -2.48
C ALA A 88 21.95 5.22 -2.90
N GLU A 89 22.55 4.06 -3.15
CA GLU A 89 21.84 2.80 -3.43
C GLU A 89 21.14 2.24 -2.18
N ARG A 90 21.79 2.27 -1.01
CA ARG A 90 21.16 1.88 0.27
C ARG A 90 20.03 2.82 0.67
N ASP A 91 20.21 4.12 0.50
CA ASP A 91 19.20 5.12 0.83
C ASP A 91 17.95 4.95 -0.06
N ARG A 92 18.13 4.62 -1.34
CA ARG A 92 17.03 4.21 -2.24
C ARG A 92 16.33 2.96 -1.75
N GLN A 93 17.06 1.88 -1.45
CA GLN A 93 16.47 0.63 -0.94
C GLN A 93 15.70 0.84 0.37
N VAL A 94 16.17 1.72 1.26
CA VAL A 94 15.46 2.08 2.51
C VAL A 94 14.20 2.90 2.24
N ILE A 95 14.20 3.79 1.24
CA ILE A 95 13.00 4.54 0.82
C ILE A 95 11.99 3.60 0.14
N GLU A 96 12.44 2.76 -0.79
CA GLU A 96 11.63 1.78 -1.50
C GLU A 96 10.97 0.79 -0.54
N ALA A 97 11.73 0.20 0.40
CA ALA A 97 11.19 -0.70 1.41
C ALA A 97 10.18 -0.04 2.36
N ARG A 98 10.36 1.25 2.70
CA ARG A 98 9.37 2.02 3.49
C ARG A 98 8.09 2.30 2.71
N ASN A 99 8.22 2.67 1.43
CA ASN A 99 7.07 2.91 0.56
C ASN A 99 6.26 1.61 0.35
N GLU A 100 6.94 0.47 0.16
CA GLU A 100 6.28 -0.84 0.13
C GLU A 100 5.58 -1.19 1.45
N GLU A 101 6.22 -0.94 2.61
CA GLU A 101 5.59 -1.22 3.90
C GLU A 101 4.36 -0.32 4.14
N GLU A 102 4.45 0.96 3.76
CA GLU A 102 3.33 1.90 3.85
C GLU A 102 2.19 1.53 2.91
N GLN A 103 2.48 1.15 1.66
CA GLN A 103 1.47 0.62 0.71
C GLN A 103 0.77 -0.63 1.26
N ARG A 104 1.53 -1.61 1.78
CA ARG A 104 0.94 -2.82 2.39
C ARG A 104 0.05 -2.49 3.59
N ARG A 105 0.45 -1.52 4.42
CA ARG A 105 -0.37 -1.03 5.56
C ARG A 105 -1.64 -0.32 5.09
N GLN A 106 -1.58 0.45 3.99
CA GLN A 106 -2.74 1.09 3.37
C GLN A 106 -3.69 0.04 2.77
N GLU A 107 -3.19 -0.90 1.97
CA GLU A 107 -3.99 -2.02 1.45
C GLU A 107 -4.64 -2.85 2.56
N GLU A 108 -3.92 -3.14 3.66
CA GLU A 108 -4.52 -3.84 4.80
C GLU A 108 -5.60 -3.02 5.50
N ALA A 109 -5.45 -1.69 5.60
CA ALA A 109 -6.48 -0.81 6.16
C ALA A 109 -7.73 -0.78 5.26
N GLU A 110 -7.55 -0.57 3.95
CA GLU A 110 -8.63 -0.56 2.95
C GLU A 110 -9.38 -1.90 2.93
N ARG A 111 -8.68 -3.04 2.94
CA ARG A 111 -9.32 -4.37 3.00
C ARG A 111 -10.12 -4.58 4.28
N ARG A 112 -9.65 -4.05 5.43
CA ARG A 112 -10.39 -4.11 6.71
C ARG A 112 -11.61 -3.19 6.72
N GLU A 113 -11.54 -2.04 6.05
CA GLU A 113 -12.68 -1.12 5.89
C GLU A 113 -13.72 -1.70 4.93
N GLN A 114 -13.31 -2.19 3.77
CA GLN A 114 -14.17 -2.91 2.81
C GLN A 114 -14.85 -4.12 3.46
N ALA A 115 -14.13 -4.91 4.25
CA ALA A 115 -14.70 -6.04 4.98
C ALA A 115 -15.79 -5.60 5.98
N ARG A 116 -15.59 -4.50 6.71
CA ARG A 116 -16.60 -3.92 7.62
C ARG A 116 -17.81 -3.37 6.88
N LEU A 117 -17.61 -2.70 5.74
CA LEU A 117 -18.70 -2.18 4.94
C LEU A 117 -19.54 -3.33 4.36
N ALA A 118 -18.91 -4.40 3.88
CA ALA A 118 -19.60 -5.61 3.41
C ALA A 118 -20.31 -6.38 4.56
N GLU A 119 -19.74 -6.39 5.78
CA GLU A 119 -20.39 -6.95 6.97
C GLU A 119 -21.65 -6.16 7.36
N ILE A 120 -21.60 -4.82 7.28
CA ILE A 120 -22.76 -3.94 7.50
C ILE A 120 -23.82 -4.12 6.41
N GLU A 121 -23.43 -4.12 5.12
CA GLU A 121 -24.37 -4.31 4.00
C GLU A 121 -25.07 -5.67 4.07
N ALA A 122 -24.35 -6.74 4.43
CA ALA A 122 -24.93 -8.06 4.63
C ALA A 122 -25.91 -8.10 5.83
N ALA A 123 -25.58 -7.43 6.94
CA ALA A 123 -26.46 -7.36 8.11
C ALA A 123 -27.73 -6.52 7.84
N GLU A 124 -27.61 -5.41 7.10
CA GLU A 124 -28.76 -4.60 6.68
C GLU A 124 -29.66 -5.38 5.70
N ALA A 125 -29.07 -6.13 4.77
CA ALA A 125 -29.81 -7.01 3.87
C ALA A 125 -30.58 -8.13 4.61
N GLU A 126 -29.96 -8.77 5.62
CA GLU A 126 -30.65 -9.74 6.48
C GLU A 126 -31.79 -9.08 7.26
N GLU A 127 -31.58 -7.87 7.82
CA GLU A 127 -32.63 -7.19 8.57
C GLU A 127 -33.82 -6.79 7.68
N ILE A 128 -33.56 -6.35 6.44
CA ILE A 128 -34.61 -6.06 5.45
C ILE A 128 -35.39 -7.34 5.11
N GLU A 129 -34.70 -8.44 4.83
CA GLU A 129 -35.37 -9.72 4.51
C GLU A 129 -36.21 -10.22 5.70
N ARG A 130 -35.69 -10.08 6.94
CA ARG A 130 -36.38 -10.39 8.19
C ARG A 130 -37.61 -9.51 8.39
N ARG A 131 -37.53 -8.20 8.15
CA ARG A 131 -38.67 -7.27 8.21
C ARG A 131 -39.76 -7.65 7.21
N VAL A 132 -39.40 -8.03 5.98
CA VAL A 132 -40.35 -8.52 4.96
C VAL A 132 -41.02 -9.83 5.40
N LYS A 133 -40.25 -10.79 5.94
CA LYS A 133 -40.77 -12.05 6.50
C LYS A 133 -41.77 -11.80 7.64
N LEU A 134 -41.43 -10.92 8.58
CA LEU A 134 -42.31 -10.56 9.71
C LEU A 134 -43.59 -9.85 9.27
N ALA A 135 -43.51 -8.93 8.30
CA ALA A 135 -44.69 -8.29 7.71
C ALA A 135 -45.62 -9.31 7.02
N ARG A 136 -45.05 -10.31 6.33
CA ARG A 136 -45.82 -11.39 5.72
C ARG A 136 -46.46 -12.31 6.78
N ILE A 137 -45.76 -12.61 7.87
CA ILE A 137 -46.31 -13.38 9.00
C ILE A 137 -47.52 -12.64 9.60
N SER A 138 -47.39 -11.36 9.96
CA SER A 138 -48.48 -10.57 10.53
C SER A 138 -49.70 -10.47 9.60
N SER A 139 -49.46 -10.32 8.29
CA SER A 139 -50.52 -10.38 7.28
C SER A 139 -51.25 -11.73 7.23
N LEU A 140 -50.53 -12.85 7.43
CA LEU A 140 -51.11 -14.19 7.48
C LEU A 140 -51.85 -14.47 8.79
N GLU A 141 -51.34 -13.99 9.94
CA GLU A 141 -52.02 -14.07 11.23
C GLU A 141 -53.38 -13.34 11.21
N GLN A 142 -53.44 -12.17 10.55
CA GLN A 142 -54.69 -11.44 10.32
C GLN A 142 -55.67 -12.24 9.43
N GLN A 143 -55.18 -12.85 8.34
CA GLN A 143 -56.00 -13.72 7.48
C GLN A 143 -56.53 -14.95 8.22
N ILE A 144 -55.70 -15.62 9.02
CA ILE A 144 -56.10 -16.76 9.86
C ILE A 144 -57.17 -16.33 10.87
N THR A 145 -56.99 -15.20 11.54
CA THR A 145 -57.97 -14.65 12.51
C THR A 145 -59.31 -14.35 11.84
N MET A 146 -59.30 -13.80 10.62
CA MET A 146 -60.50 -13.52 9.83
C MET A 146 -61.23 -14.82 9.43
N ILE A 147 -60.49 -15.80 8.90
CA ILE A 147 -61.04 -17.09 8.45
C ILE A 147 -61.58 -17.89 9.65
N GLN A 148 -60.93 -17.83 10.82
CA GLN A 148 -61.43 -18.45 12.05
C GLN A 148 -62.73 -17.80 12.52
N ALA A 149 -62.85 -16.47 12.44
CA ALA A 149 -64.08 -15.77 12.76
C ALA A 149 -65.22 -16.12 11.79
N GLU A 150 -64.93 -16.20 10.48
CA GLU A 150 -65.87 -16.63 9.43
C GLU A 150 -66.35 -18.07 9.67
N ALA A 151 -65.43 -19.03 9.80
CA ALA A 151 -65.76 -20.42 10.11
C ALA A 151 -66.59 -20.58 11.39
N SER A 152 -66.32 -19.79 12.44
CA SER A 152 -67.11 -19.84 13.69
C SER A 152 -68.55 -19.34 13.51
N ARG A 153 -68.82 -18.44 12.55
CA ARG A 153 -70.19 -18.05 12.18
C ARG A 153 -70.86 -19.12 11.36
N ASP A 154 -70.15 -19.72 10.40
CA ASP A 154 -70.67 -20.81 9.56
C ASP A 154 -71.04 -22.04 10.42
N GLU A 155 -70.24 -22.39 11.43
CA GLU A 155 -70.55 -23.44 12.40
C GLU A 155 -71.85 -23.15 13.19
N VAL A 156 -72.00 -21.91 13.70
CA VAL A 156 -73.22 -21.48 14.41
C VAL A 156 -74.44 -21.45 13.50
N ALA A 157 -74.31 -20.89 12.29
CA ALA A 157 -75.39 -20.84 11.30
C ALA A 157 -75.81 -22.26 10.85
N SER A 158 -74.85 -23.17 10.67
CA SER A 158 -75.09 -24.58 10.36
C SER A 158 -75.83 -25.30 11.49
N ALA A 159 -75.45 -25.06 12.75
CA ALA A 159 -76.16 -25.63 13.91
C ALA A 159 -77.61 -25.13 14.02
N ILE A 160 -77.85 -23.82 13.80
CA ILE A 160 -79.20 -23.24 13.79
C ILE A 160 -80.04 -23.83 12.63
N LEU A 161 -79.45 -24.03 11.44
CA LEU A 161 -80.14 -24.65 10.31
C LEU A 161 -80.45 -26.13 10.56
N GLN A 162 -79.59 -26.86 11.27
CA GLN A 162 -79.88 -28.24 11.69
C GLN A 162 -81.05 -28.30 12.68
N GLU A 163 -81.16 -27.37 13.64
CA GLU A 163 -82.35 -27.27 14.50
C GLU A 163 -83.60 -26.91 13.67
N ALA A 164 -83.49 -25.98 12.72
CA ALA A 164 -84.61 -25.60 11.85
C ALA A 164 -85.11 -26.78 10.98
N ILE A 165 -84.22 -27.68 10.55
CA ILE A 165 -84.57 -28.91 9.84
C ILE A 165 -85.33 -29.87 10.77
N LEU A 166 -84.84 -30.12 11.99
CA LEU A 166 -85.51 -31.00 12.96
C LEU A 166 -86.93 -30.50 13.31
N VAL A 167 -87.11 -29.19 13.51
CA VAL A 167 -88.44 -28.59 13.75
C VAL A 167 -89.34 -28.69 12.51
N ALA A 168 -88.78 -28.62 11.29
CA ALA A 168 -89.53 -28.84 10.06
C ALA A 168 -89.95 -30.30 9.86
N GLU A 169 -89.12 -31.27 10.29
CA GLU A 169 -89.43 -32.70 10.27
C GLU A 169 -90.51 -33.06 11.31
N GLU A 170 -90.46 -32.48 12.51
CA GLU A 170 -91.51 -32.60 13.53
C GLU A 170 -92.85 -32.05 13.03
N LEU A 171 -92.83 -30.83 12.47
CA LEU A 171 -94.00 -30.20 11.84
C LEU A 171 -94.58 -31.06 10.72
N LEU A 172 -93.74 -31.66 9.86
CA LEU A 172 -94.18 -32.55 8.79
C LEU A 172 -94.86 -33.82 9.34
N GLN A 173 -94.31 -34.44 10.38
CA GLN A 173 -94.92 -35.60 11.04
C GLN A 173 -96.29 -35.26 11.64
N ILE A 174 -96.42 -34.09 12.27
CA ILE A 174 -97.70 -33.61 12.83
C ILE A 174 -98.70 -33.29 11.72
N LEU A 175 -98.28 -32.66 10.61
CA LEU A 175 -99.16 -32.40 9.46
C LEU A 175 -99.68 -33.69 8.81
N ILE A 176 -98.85 -34.74 8.72
CA ILE A 176 -99.27 -36.08 8.26
C ILE A 176 -100.28 -36.69 9.24
N ALA A 177 -100.04 -36.57 10.55
CA ALA A 177 -100.98 -37.02 11.57
C ALA A 177 -102.32 -36.27 11.51
N GLU A 178 -102.32 -34.94 11.32
CA GLU A 178 -103.53 -34.15 11.09
C GLU A 178 -104.29 -34.59 9.83
N GLN A 179 -103.60 -34.85 8.71
CA GLN A 179 -104.25 -35.30 7.47
C GLN A 179 -105.07 -36.58 7.68
N SER A 180 -104.54 -37.56 8.43
CA SER A 180 -105.31 -38.78 8.77
C SER A 180 -106.57 -38.53 9.62
N LYS A 181 -106.66 -37.40 10.35
CA LYS A 181 -107.89 -37.04 11.09
C LYS A 181 -109.02 -36.67 10.15
N TYR A 182 -108.73 -36.15 8.96
CA TYR A 182 -109.73 -35.82 7.93
C TYR A 182 -110.31 -37.05 7.22
N GLU A 183 -109.65 -38.21 7.32
CA GLU A 183 -110.18 -39.49 6.83
C GLU A 183 -111.28 -40.07 7.76
N ASN A 184 -111.42 -39.55 8.98
CA ASN A 184 -112.37 -40.02 9.99
C ASN A 184 -113.22 -38.86 10.55
N THR A 185 -114.33 -38.57 9.87
CA THR A 185 -115.25 -37.48 10.21
C THR A 185 -116.60 -37.98 10.75
N ASP A 186 -117.26 -37.14 11.55
CA ASP A 186 -118.60 -37.38 12.08
C ASP A 186 -119.70 -37.14 11.03
N ALA A 187 -120.95 -37.43 11.39
CA ALA A 187 -122.11 -37.23 10.51
C ALA A 187 -122.37 -35.75 10.11
N ASN A 188 -121.63 -34.80 10.70
CA ASN A 188 -121.69 -33.37 10.39
C ASN A 188 -120.46 -32.90 9.57
N GLY A 189 -119.50 -33.79 9.29
CA GLY A 189 -118.25 -33.49 8.56
C GLY A 189 -117.08 -32.98 9.41
N ASN A 190 -117.18 -33.01 10.74
CA ASN A 190 -116.09 -32.62 11.66
C ASN A 190 -115.15 -33.80 11.92
N THR A 191 -113.85 -33.55 12.13
CA THR A 191 -112.91 -34.62 12.51
C THR A 191 -113.23 -35.18 13.91
N VAL A 192 -113.28 -36.50 14.05
CA VAL A 192 -113.62 -37.16 15.33
C VAL A 192 -112.55 -36.88 16.40
N ASN A 193 -111.29 -36.73 15.97
CA ASN A 193 -110.19 -36.26 16.82
C ASN A 193 -110.04 -34.72 16.68
N PRO A 194 -109.72 -33.99 17.76
CA PRO A 194 -109.45 -32.56 17.70
C PRO A 194 -108.17 -32.26 16.91
N LEU A 195 -108.12 -31.11 16.25
CA LEU A 195 -107.02 -30.68 15.39
C LEU A 195 -105.95 -29.91 16.17
N SER A 196 -104.67 -30.29 16.05
CA SER A 196 -103.55 -29.70 16.82
C SER A 196 -103.02 -28.38 16.22
N LYS A 197 -103.92 -27.44 15.92
CA LYS A 197 -103.62 -26.19 15.19
C LYS A 197 -102.60 -25.30 15.90
N ASP A 198 -102.70 -25.17 17.23
CA ASP A 198 -101.84 -24.28 18.00
C ASP A 198 -100.38 -24.76 17.99
N LEU A 199 -100.18 -26.09 18.08
CA LEU A 199 -98.85 -26.72 17.98
C LEU A 199 -98.23 -26.57 16.57
N ILE A 200 -99.05 -26.65 15.51
CA ILE A 200 -98.60 -26.37 14.15
C ILE A 200 -98.13 -24.91 14.03
N ALA A 201 -98.90 -23.96 14.56
CA ALA A 201 -98.53 -22.54 14.53
C ALA A 201 -97.25 -22.26 15.36
N GLU A 202 -97.06 -22.93 16.49
CA GLU A 202 -95.84 -22.85 17.30
C GLU A 202 -94.61 -23.37 16.56
N LEU A 203 -94.69 -24.56 15.95
CA LEU A 203 -93.58 -25.16 15.19
C LEU A 203 -93.27 -24.38 13.90
N GLU A 204 -94.29 -23.89 13.19
CA GLU A 204 -94.09 -22.98 12.05
C GLU A 204 -93.37 -21.70 12.47
N ALA A 205 -93.79 -21.07 13.57
CA ALA A 205 -93.16 -19.87 14.12
C ALA A 205 -91.71 -20.13 14.53
N ARG A 206 -91.44 -21.20 15.29
CA ARG A 206 -90.08 -21.59 15.72
C ARG A 206 -89.16 -21.86 14.53
N LYS A 207 -89.61 -22.63 13.54
CA LYS A 207 -88.86 -22.92 12.31
C LYS A 207 -88.57 -21.64 11.51
N ASN A 208 -89.56 -20.74 11.37
CA ASN A 208 -89.36 -19.45 10.69
C ASN A 208 -88.36 -18.56 11.44
N GLU A 209 -88.41 -18.55 12.77
CA GLU A 209 -87.50 -17.78 13.62
C GLU A 209 -86.05 -18.33 13.58
N LEU A 210 -85.85 -19.64 13.63
CA LEU A 210 -84.52 -20.25 13.49
C LEU A 210 -83.89 -19.93 12.11
N VAL A 211 -84.66 -20.03 11.03
CA VAL A 211 -84.20 -19.61 9.68
C VAL A 211 -83.82 -18.12 9.66
N ARG A 212 -84.61 -17.25 10.31
CA ARG A 212 -84.31 -15.82 10.43
C ARG A 212 -83.06 -15.55 11.27
N GLN A 213 -82.82 -16.30 12.33
CA GLN A 213 -81.64 -16.19 13.19
C GLN A 213 -80.35 -16.63 12.48
N SER A 214 -80.42 -17.69 11.67
CA SER A 214 -79.32 -18.13 10.79
C SER A 214 -78.98 -17.06 9.76
N GLN A 215 -79.99 -16.40 9.16
CA GLN A 215 -79.81 -15.30 8.22
C GLN A 215 -79.32 -13.99 8.85
N SER A 216 -79.08 -13.96 10.17
CA SER A 216 -78.61 -12.78 10.91
C SER A 216 -77.30 -13.01 11.69
N GLN A 217 -76.56 -14.08 11.39
CA GLN A 217 -75.18 -14.29 11.87
C GLN A 217 -74.16 -13.63 10.94
#